data_AF-A0A7Z9WTQ3-F1
#
_entry.id   AF-A0A7Z9WTQ3-F1
#
_cell.length_a   1.000
_cell.length_b   1.000
_cell.length_c   1.000
_cell.angle_alpha   90.00
_cell.angle_beta   90.00
_cell.angle_gamma   90.00
#
_symmetry.space_group_name_H-M   'P 1'
#
loop_
_entity.id
_entity.type
_entity.pdbx_description
1 polymer ?
#
loop_
_entity_poly.entity_id
_entity_poly.type
_entity_poly.pdbx_seq_one_letter_code
_entity_poly.pdbx_strand_id
1 'polypeptide(L)'
;MSAMLFSETLHESWAQTFKMEQVLFEVRTEHQHLVIFRNAYWGTVMALDGIIQTTEKDEFIYHEMMTHVPLLAHGDAKKVLIIGGGDGGILREVVKHAAVEAVTQVEIDAQVIEMCKQYLPNHSAGAFEDPRVTIIIDDGVNFVRTTDEQFDVIISDSTDPVGPGEVLFSSPF
;
A
#
# COMPACT_ATOMS: atom_id res chain seq x y z
N MET A 1 -16.54 12.52 -27.15
CA MET A 1 -16.47 12.90 -25.72
C MET A 1 -15.01 13.22 -25.41
N SER A 2 -14.74 14.29 -24.66
CA SER A 2 -13.38 14.57 -24.17
C SER A 2 -12.89 13.37 -23.36
N ALA A 3 -11.63 12.97 -23.54
CA ALA A 3 -11.04 11.97 -22.65
C ALA A 3 -10.98 12.57 -21.23
N MET A 4 -11.37 11.78 -20.22
CA MET A 4 -11.09 12.12 -18.83
C MET A 4 -9.62 11.84 -18.56
N LEU A 5 -8.91 12.79 -17.97
CA LEU A 5 -7.48 12.70 -17.70
C LEU A 5 -7.24 12.86 -16.20
N PHE A 6 -6.34 12.04 -15.66
CA PHE A 6 -5.78 12.19 -14.33
C PHE A 6 -4.35 12.68 -14.49
N SER A 7 -4.03 13.87 -13.99
CA SER A 7 -2.66 14.39 -13.99
C SER A 7 -2.13 14.37 -12.56
N GLU A 8 -1.01 13.70 -12.37
CA GLU A 8 -0.34 13.56 -11.09
C GLU A 8 0.21 14.92 -10.60
N THR A 9 0.13 15.16 -9.29
CA THR A 9 0.52 16.44 -8.67
C THR A 9 1.77 16.36 -7.80
N LEU A 10 2.53 15.26 -7.86
CA LEU A 10 3.70 15.03 -7.01
C LEU A 10 4.82 16.06 -7.23
N HIS A 11 5.02 16.54 -8.46
CA HIS A 11 6.11 17.45 -8.80
C HIS A 11 5.62 18.78 -9.36
N GLU A 12 6.30 19.88 -9.01
CA GLU A 12 5.88 21.23 -9.40
C GLU A 12 6.09 21.54 -10.89
N SER A 13 7.15 20.98 -11.49
CA SER A 13 7.63 21.40 -12.82
C SER A 13 7.30 20.42 -13.95
N TRP A 14 6.82 19.22 -13.63
CA TRP A 14 6.42 18.21 -14.59
C TRP A 14 5.39 17.27 -13.97
N ALA A 15 4.57 16.63 -14.79
CA ALA A 15 3.51 15.73 -14.34
C ALA A 15 3.37 14.52 -15.27
N GLN A 16 2.99 13.38 -14.70
CA GLN A 16 2.52 12.22 -15.44
C GLN A 16 1.01 12.34 -15.65
N THR A 17 0.50 11.92 -16.81
CA THR A 17 -0.93 11.97 -17.11
C THR A 17 -1.44 10.63 -17.59
N PHE A 18 -2.51 10.15 -16.94
CA PHE A 18 -3.19 8.90 -17.24
C PHE A 18 -4.54 9.20 -17.87
N LYS A 19 -4.86 8.48 -18.94
CA LYS A 19 -6.21 8.50 -19.49
C LYS A 19 -7.13 7.65 -18.60
N MET A 20 -8.23 8.23 -18.14
CA MET A 20 -9.27 7.52 -17.40
C MET A 20 -10.36 7.07 -18.38
N GLU A 21 -10.57 5.77 -18.49
CA GLU A 21 -11.69 5.22 -19.25
C GLU A 21 -12.98 5.25 -18.43
N GLN A 22 -12.86 4.95 -17.14
CA GLN A 22 -13.96 4.92 -16.19
C GLN A 22 -13.43 5.18 -14.78
N VAL A 23 -14.05 6.09 -14.04
CA VAL A 23 -13.84 6.20 -12.59
C VAL A 23 -14.68 5.12 -11.92
N LEU A 24 -14.04 4.22 -11.18
CA LEU A 24 -14.69 3.13 -10.45
C LEU A 24 -15.15 3.58 -9.07
N PHE A 25 -14.32 4.38 -8.41
CA PHE A 25 -14.57 4.91 -7.09
C PHE A 25 -13.83 6.22 -6.89
N GLU A 26 -14.45 7.15 -6.19
CA GLU A 26 -13.82 8.41 -5.80
C GLU A 26 -14.46 8.88 -4.49
N VAL A 27 -13.62 9.17 -3.50
CA VAL A 27 -14.03 9.71 -2.21
C VAL A 27 -13.00 10.70 -1.72
N ARG A 28 -13.46 11.79 -1.14
CA ARG A 28 -12.61 12.75 -0.44
C ARG A 28 -13.03 12.79 1.01
N THR A 29 -12.14 12.37 1.90
CA THR A 29 -12.32 12.43 3.35
C THR A 29 -11.52 13.59 3.93
N GLU A 30 -11.55 13.78 5.25
CA GLU A 30 -10.67 14.73 5.94
C GLU A 30 -9.20 14.29 5.92
N HIS A 31 -8.94 13.00 5.67
CA HIS A 31 -7.59 12.41 5.69
C HIS A 31 -6.94 12.36 4.31
N GLN A 32 -7.72 12.06 3.26
CA GLN A 32 -7.19 11.84 1.91
C GLN A 32 -8.26 11.91 0.81
N HIS A 33 -7.83 12.14 -0.42
CA HIS A 33 -8.61 11.99 -1.66
C HIS A 33 -8.22 10.70 -2.38
N LEU A 34 -9.06 9.67 -2.26
CA LEU A 34 -8.88 8.38 -2.91
C LEU A 34 -9.65 8.32 -4.23
N VAL A 35 -8.93 7.99 -5.31
CA VAL A 35 -9.50 7.79 -6.66
C VAL A 35 -9.05 6.44 -7.19
N ILE A 36 -10.00 5.63 -7.67
CA ILE A 36 -9.73 4.37 -8.36
C ILE A 36 -10.40 4.40 -9.73
N PHE A 37 -9.63 4.16 -10.78
CA PHE A 37 -10.10 4.25 -12.16
C PHE A 37 -9.52 3.16 -13.06
N ARG A 38 -10.20 2.89 -14.18
CA ARG A 38 -9.71 2.02 -15.25
C ARG A 38 -8.89 2.80 -16.28
N ASN A 39 -7.77 2.23 -16.66
CA ASN A 39 -6.91 2.67 -17.74
C ASN A 39 -6.66 1.51 -18.72
N ALA A 40 -6.75 1.79 -20.03
CA ALA A 40 -6.62 0.77 -21.08
C ALA A 40 -5.27 0.01 -21.09
N TYR A 41 -4.19 0.62 -20.63
CA TYR A 41 -2.86 0.02 -20.66
C TYR A 41 -2.44 -0.53 -19.30
N TRP A 42 -2.69 0.22 -18.22
CA TRP A 42 -2.23 -0.08 -16.86
C TRP A 42 -3.22 -0.91 -16.03
N GLY A 43 -4.44 -1.15 -16.53
CA GLY A 43 -5.48 -1.86 -15.77
C GLY A 43 -6.20 -0.93 -14.81
N THR A 44 -6.59 -1.42 -13.61
CA THR A 44 -7.03 -0.51 -12.55
C THR A 44 -5.85 0.26 -11.97
N VAL A 45 -6.06 1.54 -11.72
CA VAL A 45 -5.09 2.45 -11.10
C VAL A 45 -5.73 3.05 -9.86
N MET A 46 -4.96 3.13 -8.76
CA MET A 46 -5.33 3.85 -7.55
C MET A 46 -4.43 5.05 -7.33
N ALA A 47 -5.03 6.16 -6.95
CA ALA A 47 -4.35 7.38 -6.56
C ALA A 47 -4.85 7.87 -5.21
N LEU A 48 -3.94 8.45 -4.43
CA LEU A 48 -4.19 9.13 -3.16
C LEU A 48 -3.64 10.54 -3.26
N ASP A 49 -4.46 11.54 -2.93
CA ASP A 49 -4.08 12.96 -2.89
C ASP A 49 -3.40 13.48 -4.17
N GLY A 50 -3.85 12.96 -5.32
CA GLY A 50 -3.31 13.36 -6.63
C GLY A 50 -2.03 12.63 -7.04
N ILE A 51 -1.57 11.64 -6.26
CA ILE A 51 -0.35 10.85 -6.51
C ILE A 51 -0.74 9.41 -6.82
N ILE A 52 -0.19 8.83 -7.89
CA ILE A 52 -0.43 7.42 -8.24
C ILE A 52 0.27 6.54 -7.21
N GLN A 53 -0.48 5.63 -6.59
CA GLN A 53 0.07 4.70 -5.62
C GLN A 53 0.40 3.36 -6.26
N THR A 54 -0.50 2.84 -7.11
CA THR A 54 -0.33 1.51 -7.69
C THR A 54 -1.09 1.35 -9.01
N THR A 55 -0.59 0.47 -9.88
CA THR A 55 -1.29 0.02 -11.08
C THR A 55 -1.31 -1.51 -11.14
N GLU A 56 -2.42 -2.06 -11.63
CA GLU A 56 -2.60 -3.52 -11.73
C GLU A 56 -1.54 -4.22 -12.60
N LYS A 57 -0.95 -3.50 -13.57
CA LYS A 57 -0.03 -4.10 -14.53
C LYS A 57 1.40 -4.29 -14.01
N ASP A 58 1.85 -3.45 -13.10
CA ASP A 58 3.26 -3.37 -12.70
C ASP A 58 3.50 -3.38 -11.18
N GLU A 59 2.44 -3.41 -10.36
CA GLU A 59 2.52 -3.50 -8.89
C GLU A 59 3.48 -4.59 -8.41
N PHE A 60 3.55 -5.73 -9.12
CA PHE A 60 4.40 -6.84 -8.72
C PHE A 60 5.88 -6.43 -8.65
N ILE A 61 6.34 -5.50 -9.49
CA ILE A 61 7.72 -5.03 -9.49
C ILE A 61 8.03 -4.33 -8.17
N TYR A 62 7.12 -3.47 -7.70
CA TYR A 62 7.26 -2.76 -6.44
C TYR A 62 7.17 -3.72 -5.25
N HIS A 63 6.12 -4.53 -5.20
CA HIS A 63 5.85 -5.40 -4.06
C HIS A 63 6.88 -6.52 -3.90
N GLU A 64 7.32 -7.16 -5.00
CA GLU A 64 8.35 -8.19 -4.96
C GLU A 64 9.69 -7.62 -4.46
N MET A 65 10.08 -6.43 -4.96
CA MET A 65 11.35 -5.81 -4.57
C MET A 65 11.35 -5.37 -3.11
N MET A 66 10.27 -4.74 -2.65
CA MET A 66 10.20 -4.26 -1.28
C MET A 66 10.04 -5.40 -0.25
N THR A 67 9.52 -6.55 -0.68
CA THR A 67 9.29 -7.70 0.21
C THR A 67 10.41 -8.73 0.18
N HIS A 68 10.79 -9.22 -1.01
CA HIS A 68 11.72 -10.34 -1.10
C HIS A 68 13.14 -9.95 -0.73
N VAL A 69 13.58 -8.73 -1.07
CA VAL A 69 14.95 -8.27 -0.75
C VAL A 69 15.23 -8.34 0.76
N PRO A 70 14.45 -7.72 1.66
CA PRO A 70 14.74 -7.77 3.09
C PRO A 70 14.53 -9.17 3.69
N LEU A 71 13.49 -9.90 3.29
CA LEU A 71 13.22 -11.24 3.86
C LEU A 71 14.29 -12.26 3.48
N LEU A 72 14.76 -12.25 2.22
CA LEU A 72 15.85 -13.12 1.78
C LEU A 72 17.19 -12.71 2.38
N ALA A 73 17.42 -11.42 2.61
CA ALA A 73 18.63 -10.94 3.29
C ALA A 73 18.68 -11.36 4.77
N HIS A 74 17.52 -11.38 5.45
CA HIS A 74 17.41 -11.90 6.81
C HIS A 74 17.60 -13.43 6.86
N GLY A 75 17.01 -14.15 5.89
CA GLY A 75 17.22 -15.58 5.67
C GLY A 75 16.36 -16.53 6.51
N ASP A 76 15.88 -16.09 7.68
CA ASP A 76 14.95 -16.85 8.55
C ASP A 76 13.96 -15.93 9.28
N ALA A 77 13.34 -14.97 8.56
CA ALA A 77 12.37 -14.06 9.16
C ALA A 77 11.05 -14.79 9.45
N LYS A 78 10.55 -14.68 10.68
CA LYS A 78 9.35 -15.37 11.18
C LYS A 78 8.22 -14.41 11.54
N LYS A 79 8.56 -13.25 12.09
CA LYS A 79 7.63 -12.18 12.44
C LYS A 79 7.89 -10.96 11.58
N VAL A 80 6.89 -10.54 10.81
CA VAL A 80 7.00 -9.40 9.90
C VAL A 80 6.01 -8.32 10.32
N LEU A 81 6.48 -7.08 10.39
CA LEU A 81 5.62 -5.89 10.51
C LEU A 81 5.55 -5.19 9.16
N ILE A 82 4.33 -4.85 8.73
CA ILE A 82 4.06 -3.98 7.58
C ILE A 82 3.40 -2.72 8.13
N ILE A 83 3.99 -1.55 7.84
CA ILE A 83 3.36 -0.25 8.10
C ILE A 83 2.82 0.27 6.78
N GLY A 84 1.52 0.54 6.70
CA GLY A 84 0.80 0.89 5.48
C GLY A 84 0.45 -0.33 4.62
N GLY A 85 0.59 -0.19 3.30
CA GLY A 85 0.34 -1.27 2.34
C GLY A 85 -1.12 -1.73 2.24
N GLY A 86 -2.07 -0.81 2.45
CA GLY A 86 -3.51 -1.10 2.44
C GLY A 86 -4.05 -1.74 1.15
N ASP A 87 -3.30 -1.75 0.04
CA ASP A 87 -3.68 -2.48 -1.18
C ASP A 87 -3.48 -4.01 -1.07
N GLY A 88 -2.69 -4.46 -0.08
CA GLY A 88 -2.40 -5.84 0.23
C GLY A 88 -1.33 -6.50 -0.65
N GLY A 89 -0.67 -5.78 -1.53
CA GLY A 89 0.38 -6.31 -2.41
C GLY A 89 1.61 -6.78 -1.64
N ILE A 90 2.12 -5.97 -0.70
CA ILE A 90 3.20 -6.39 0.21
C ILE A 90 2.77 -7.61 1.02
N LEU A 91 1.56 -7.58 1.59
CA LEU A 91 1.04 -8.69 2.37
C LEU A 91 1.01 -9.99 1.56
N ARG A 92 0.53 -9.94 0.31
CA ARG A 92 0.53 -11.08 -0.63
C ARG A 92 1.93 -11.64 -0.85
N GLU A 93 2.93 -10.79 -0.98
CA GLU A 93 4.31 -11.23 -1.18
C GLU A 93 4.93 -11.81 0.11
N VAL A 94 4.61 -11.25 1.27
CA VAL A 94 5.12 -11.73 2.58
C VAL A 94 4.60 -13.14 2.84
N VAL A 95 3.30 -13.39 2.62
CA VAL A 95 2.69 -14.70 2.89
C VAL A 95 3.19 -15.82 1.95
N LYS A 96 3.89 -15.51 0.85
CA LYS A 96 4.56 -16.53 0.02
C LYS A 96 5.75 -17.18 0.74
N HIS A 97 6.30 -16.55 1.77
CA HIS A 97 7.43 -17.09 2.53
C HIS A 97 6.95 -18.06 3.61
N ALA A 98 7.28 -19.34 3.46
CA ALA A 98 6.83 -20.39 4.38
C ALA A 98 7.46 -20.30 5.79
N ALA A 99 8.60 -19.63 5.94
CA ALA A 99 9.24 -19.40 7.24
C ALA A 99 8.53 -18.33 8.07
N VAL A 100 7.72 -17.46 7.44
CA VAL A 100 6.93 -16.45 8.13
C VAL A 100 5.79 -17.13 8.88
N GLU A 101 5.80 -16.97 10.20
CA GLU A 101 4.85 -17.54 11.15
C GLU A 101 3.76 -16.52 11.55
N ALA A 102 4.08 -15.22 11.54
CA ALA A 102 3.13 -14.15 11.85
C ALA A 102 3.43 -12.87 11.05
N VAL A 103 2.36 -12.20 10.61
CA VAL A 103 2.43 -10.89 9.94
C VAL A 103 1.48 -9.93 10.63
N THR A 104 2.00 -8.80 11.08
CA THR A 104 1.18 -7.68 11.56
C THR A 104 1.21 -6.60 10.50
N GLN A 105 0.04 -6.22 9.97
CA GLN A 105 -0.08 -5.06 9.09
C GLN A 105 -0.84 -3.95 9.82
N VAL A 106 -0.25 -2.76 9.86
CA VAL A 106 -0.82 -1.57 10.50
C VAL A 106 -1.17 -0.57 9.42
N GLU A 107 -2.46 -0.27 9.27
CA GLU A 107 -2.98 0.66 8.27
C GLU A 107 -3.81 1.75 8.97
N ILE A 108 -3.59 3.01 8.61
CA ILE A 108 -4.30 4.13 9.25
C ILE A 108 -5.74 4.25 8.76
N ASP A 109 -6.01 3.88 7.50
CA ASP A 109 -7.33 4.00 6.88
C ASP A 109 -7.88 2.66 6.38
N ALA A 110 -8.77 2.08 7.18
CA ALA A 110 -9.51 0.86 6.83
C ALA A 110 -10.27 0.96 5.50
N GLN A 111 -10.64 2.16 5.06
CA GLN A 111 -11.33 2.35 3.78
C GLN A 111 -10.44 2.00 2.59
N VAL A 112 -9.12 2.21 2.68
CA VAL A 112 -8.17 1.81 1.63
C VAL A 112 -8.22 0.30 1.42
N ILE A 113 -8.18 -0.47 2.51
CA ILE A 113 -8.26 -1.94 2.47
C ILE A 113 -9.56 -2.39 1.81
N GLU A 114 -10.70 -1.87 2.27
CA GLU A 114 -12.01 -2.28 1.74
C GLU A 114 -12.16 -1.95 0.25
N MET A 115 -11.70 -0.77 -0.18
CA MET A 115 -11.77 -0.38 -1.58
C MET A 115 -10.78 -1.17 -2.44
N CYS A 116 -9.61 -1.52 -1.93
CA CYS A 116 -8.67 -2.39 -2.65
C CYS A 116 -9.21 -3.83 -2.76
N LYS A 117 -9.83 -4.38 -1.70
CA LYS A 117 -10.53 -5.67 -1.80
C LYS A 117 -11.62 -5.66 -2.88
N GLN A 118 -12.32 -4.54 -3.05
CA GLN A 118 -13.39 -4.41 -4.03
C GLN A 118 -12.89 -4.19 -5.47
N TYR A 119 -11.94 -3.26 -5.68
CA TYR A 119 -11.56 -2.78 -7.01
C TYR A 119 -10.19 -3.25 -7.50
N LEU A 120 -9.35 -3.73 -6.58
CA LEU A 120 -8.00 -4.27 -6.80
C LEU A 120 -7.82 -5.67 -6.16
N PRO A 121 -8.77 -6.63 -6.35
CA PRO A 121 -8.73 -7.89 -5.63
C PRO A 121 -7.46 -8.73 -5.89
N ASN A 122 -6.79 -8.51 -7.02
CA ASN A 122 -5.56 -9.24 -7.39
C ASN A 122 -4.31 -8.72 -6.65
N HIS A 123 -4.32 -7.50 -6.10
CA HIS A 123 -3.20 -6.97 -5.30
C HIS A 123 -3.00 -7.83 -4.07
N SER A 124 -4.04 -7.96 -3.24
CA SER A 124 -3.99 -8.86 -2.09
C SER A 124 -4.11 -10.33 -2.46
N ALA A 125 -4.84 -10.68 -3.53
CA ALA A 125 -5.12 -12.06 -3.94
C ALA A 125 -5.60 -12.97 -2.78
N GLY A 126 -6.35 -12.41 -1.83
CA GLY A 126 -6.85 -13.12 -0.64
C GLY A 126 -5.89 -13.13 0.56
N ALA A 127 -4.74 -12.46 0.50
CA ALA A 127 -3.74 -12.46 1.58
C ALA A 127 -4.26 -11.89 2.90
N PHE A 128 -5.24 -10.99 2.88
CA PHE A 128 -5.90 -10.49 4.09
C PHE A 128 -6.59 -11.58 4.92
N GLU A 129 -6.88 -12.74 4.32
CA GLU A 129 -7.55 -13.87 4.99
C GLU A 129 -6.57 -14.99 5.39
N ASP A 130 -5.25 -14.81 5.18
CA ASP A 130 -4.25 -15.77 5.61
C ASP A 130 -4.22 -15.85 7.15
N PRO A 131 -4.26 -17.06 7.76
CA PRO A 131 -4.39 -17.21 9.21
C PRO A 131 -3.19 -16.67 10.01
N ARG A 132 -2.07 -16.35 9.35
CA ARG A 132 -0.90 -15.72 9.98
C ARG A 132 -1.02 -14.21 10.10
N VAL A 133 -2.03 -13.61 9.46
CA VAL A 133 -2.15 -12.16 9.30
C VAL A 133 -3.02 -11.56 10.40
N THR A 134 -2.52 -10.48 11.00
CA THR A 134 -3.27 -9.60 11.89
C THR A 134 -3.28 -8.19 11.30
N ILE A 135 -4.47 -7.68 11.00
CA ILE A 135 -4.66 -6.30 10.53
C ILE A 135 -5.02 -5.41 11.72
N ILE A 136 -4.28 -4.32 11.87
CA ILE A 136 -4.47 -3.32 12.93
C ILE A 136 -4.79 -1.99 12.26
N ILE A 137 -5.89 -1.36 12.66
CA ILE A 137 -6.24 -0.03 12.20
C ILE A 137 -5.72 0.99 13.23
N ASP A 138 -4.53 1.54 12.98
CA ASP A 138 -3.84 2.49 13.84
C ASP A 138 -2.83 3.33 13.03
N ASP A 139 -2.37 4.43 13.62
CA ASP A 139 -1.21 5.16 13.12
C ASP A 139 0.06 4.32 13.31
N GLY A 140 0.86 4.16 12.26
CA GLY A 140 2.07 3.31 12.29
C GLY A 140 3.11 3.78 13.31
N VAL A 141 3.26 5.09 13.49
CA VAL A 141 4.18 5.66 14.50
C VAL A 141 3.67 5.37 15.90
N ASN A 142 2.37 5.54 16.14
CA ASN A 142 1.73 5.20 17.41
C ASN A 142 1.91 3.72 17.74
N PHE A 143 1.67 2.83 16.78
CA PHE A 143 1.84 1.39 16.98
C PHE A 143 3.28 1.04 17.36
N VAL A 144 4.27 1.49 16.58
CA VAL A 144 5.69 1.20 16.85
C VAL A 144 6.15 1.76 18.20
N ARG A 145 5.61 2.89 18.64
CA ARG A 145 5.93 3.49 19.95
C ARG A 145 5.35 2.76 21.14
N THR A 146 4.23 2.07 20.97
CA THR A 146 3.43 1.54 22.07
C THR A 146 3.44 0.01 22.16
N THR A 147 3.82 -0.66 21.08
CA THR A 147 3.94 -2.12 21.06
C THR A 147 5.18 -2.61 21.82
N ASP A 148 5.03 -3.74 22.53
CA ASP A 148 6.13 -4.49 23.12
C ASP A 148 6.58 -5.67 22.21
N GLU A 149 5.95 -5.82 21.03
CA GLU A 149 6.30 -6.87 20.08
C GLU A 149 7.63 -6.60 19.37
N GLN A 150 8.34 -7.68 19.06
CA GLN A 150 9.56 -7.64 18.25
C GLN A 150 9.32 -8.35 16.93
N PHE A 151 9.92 -7.79 15.88
CA PHE A 151 9.78 -8.25 14.50
C PHE A 151 11.17 -8.50 13.92
N ASP A 152 11.29 -9.54 13.10
CA ASP A 152 12.53 -9.90 12.42
C ASP A 152 12.79 -8.96 11.21
N VAL A 153 11.70 -8.56 10.54
CA VAL A 153 11.70 -7.62 9.42
C VAL A 153 10.54 -6.64 9.55
N ILE A 154 10.82 -5.36 9.31
CA ILE A 154 9.82 -4.30 9.21
C ILE A 154 9.85 -3.76 7.78
N ILE A 155 8.69 -3.69 7.13
CA ILE A 155 8.49 -3.10 5.81
C ILE A 155 7.61 -1.85 5.99
N SER A 156 8.14 -0.69 5.61
CA SER A 156 7.39 0.57 5.62
C SER A 156 6.91 0.88 4.21
N ASP A 157 5.64 0.58 3.93
CA ASP A 157 4.94 0.82 2.67
C ASP A 157 4.04 2.05 2.80
N SER A 158 4.68 3.21 2.90
CA SER A 158 4.02 4.50 3.06
C SER A 158 4.00 5.26 1.74
N THR A 159 3.00 6.13 1.59
CA THR A 159 3.02 7.14 0.53
C THR A 159 4.24 8.05 0.68
N ASP A 160 4.52 8.86 -0.35
CA ASP A 160 5.49 9.94 -0.28
C ASP A 160 5.32 10.80 1.00
N PRO A 161 6.38 11.50 1.48
CA PRO A 161 6.35 12.32 2.69
C PRO A 161 5.54 13.62 2.51
N VAL A 162 4.27 13.46 2.14
CA VAL A 162 3.25 14.47 1.96
C VAL A 162 2.02 13.98 2.71
N GLY A 163 1.43 14.83 3.55
CA GLY A 163 0.26 14.44 4.34
C GLY A 163 0.62 13.42 5.43
N PRO A 164 -0.23 12.39 5.67
CA PRO A 164 -0.04 11.44 6.78
C PRO A 164 1.30 10.70 6.78
N GLY A 165 1.92 10.48 5.62
CA GLY A 165 3.18 9.74 5.49
C GLY A 165 4.41 10.46 6.03
N GLU A 166 4.39 11.78 6.19
CA GLU A 166 5.58 12.60 6.53
C GLU A 166 6.30 12.13 7.80
N VAL A 167 5.53 11.73 8.81
CA VAL A 167 6.07 11.31 10.13
C VAL A 167 6.90 10.03 10.05
N LEU A 168 6.64 9.16 9.08
CA LEU A 168 7.34 7.89 8.87
C LEU A 168 8.75 8.09 8.27
N PHE A 169 9.09 9.31 7.86
CA PHE A 169 10.41 9.67 7.34
C PHE A 169 11.25 10.50 8.33
N SER A 170 10.76 10.65 9.57
CA SER A 170 11.42 11.46 10.60
C SER A 170 12.31 10.62 11.51
N SER A 171 13.44 11.16 12.00
CA SER A 171 14.35 10.42 12.90
C SER A 171 13.73 9.86 14.19
N PRO A 172 12.65 10.44 14.75
CA PRO A 172 11.94 9.83 15.88
C PRO A 172 11.16 8.54 15.59
N PHE A 173 10.99 8.16 14.32
CA PHE A 173 10.46 6.86 13.88
C PHE A 173 11.63 5.94 13.56
#